data_AF-A0A8T6M1R7-F1
#
_entry.id   AF-A0A8T6M1R7-F1
#
_cell.length_a   1.000
_cell.length_b   1.000
_cell.length_c   1.000
_cell.angle_alpha   90.00
_cell.angle_beta   90.00
_cell.angle_gamma   90.00
#
_symmetry.space_group_name_H-M   'P 1'
#
loop_
_entity.id
_entity.type
_entity.pdbx_description
1 polymer ?
#
loop_
_entity_poly.entity_id
_entity_poly.type
_entity_poly.pdbx_seq_one_letter_code
_entity_poly.pdbx_strand_id
1 'polypeptide(L)'
;MTEEKANEKTPEEIEAKRKETTRQLNLGFLTSQSVNDSYIAAIGTNEREYGNSIKEATQTNYLKSLQNIDSYTGKILGQMIGQNAANKFEKGQDIYESQMFSPKAYLKNIQKQYEAAVNGIKVTDLTALMGIKDIHENNISKEDRELTLAEFSKKNANLYGDLVENYLLNVQQTGIANSLMQNSAFRKDTLENILKTDLKKLEEENKKQ
;
A
#
# COMPACT_ATOMS: atom_id res chain seq x y z
N MET A 1 7.95 27.53 46.21
CA MET A 1 8.08 26.21 45.56
C MET A 1 6.75 25.94 44.87
N THR A 2 6.71 26.08 43.56
CA THR A 2 5.54 25.71 42.75
C THR A 2 5.63 24.21 42.46
N GLU A 3 4.73 23.44 43.05
CA GLU A 3 4.53 22.04 42.70
C GLU A 3 3.96 21.97 41.28
N GLU A 4 4.78 21.56 40.32
CA GLU A 4 4.30 21.06 39.02
C GLU A 4 3.46 19.81 39.29
N LYS A 5 2.13 19.95 39.26
CA LYS A 5 1.23 18.79 39.19
C LYS A 5 1.52 18.05 37.89
N ALA A 6 2.19 16.91 38.01
CA ALA A 6 2.30 15.95 36.92
C ALA A 6 0.89 15.64 36.40
N ASN A 7 0.67 15.97 35.13
CA ASN A 7 -0.58 15.77 34.43
C ASN A 7 -0.74 14.26 34.13
N GLU A 8 -1.18 13.49 35.13
CA GLU A 8 -1.43 12.04 34.98
C GLU A 8 -2.70 11.81 34.16
N LYS A 9 -2.52 11.22 32.97
CA LYS A 9 -3.62 10.86 32.08
C LYS A 9 -4.38 9.67 32.63
N THR A 10 -5.70 9.66 32.48
CA THR A 10 -6.52 8.51 32.88
C THR A 10 -6.25 7.31 31.97
N PRO A 11 -6.49 6.05 32.43
CA PRO A 11 -6.40 4.87 31.57
C PRO A 11 -7.26 4.96 30.30
N GLU A 12 -8.41 5.63 30.39
CA GLU A 12 -9.33 5.88 29.28
C GLU A 12 -8.74 6.86 28.25
N GLU A 13 -8.09 7.93 28.72
CA GLU A 13 -7.38 8.88 27.85
C GLU A 13 -6.16 8.24 27.16
N ILE A 14 -5.46 7.34 27.86
CA ILE A 14 -4.34 6.58 27.29
C ILE A 14 -4.85 5.65 26.19
N GLU A 15 -5.93 4.91 26.43
CA GLU A 15 -6.51 4.00 25.44
C GLU A 15 -7.10 4.76 24.25
N ALA A 16 -7.81 5.87 24.49
CA ALA A 16 -8.33 6.72 23.42
C ALA A 16 -7.17 7.27 22.54
N LYS A 17 -6.08 7.74 23.15
CA LYS A 17 -4.90 8.21 22.43
C LYS A 17 -4.22 7.08 21.64
N ARG A 18 -4.14 5.88 22.22
CA ARG A 18 -3.55 4.71 21.54
C ARG A 18 -4.38 4.34 20.32
N LYS A 19 -5.70 4.23 20.46
CA LYS A 19 -6.62 3.95 19.34
C LYS A 19 -6.48 4.97 18.22
N GLU A 20 -6.46 6.27 18.56
CA GLU A 20 -6.30 7.32 17.56
C GLU A 20 -4.93 7.27 16.86
N THR A 21 -3.85 6.99 17.60
CA THR A 21 -2.52 6.82 17.01
C THR A 21 -2.48 5.64 16.05
N THR A 22 -3.08 4.51 16.43
CA THR A 22 -3.18 3.33 15.57
C THR A 22 -3.99 3.61 14.32
N ARG A 23 -5.13 4.32 14.44
CA ARG A 23 -5.96 4.75 13.31
C ARG A 23 -5.14 5.60 12.32
N GLN A 24 -4.41 6.59 12.82
CA GLN A 24 -3.56 7.46 11.98
C GLN A 24 -2.43 6.69 11.29
N LEU A 25 -1.81 5.72 11.97
CA LEU A 25 -0.80 4.85 11.37
C LEU A 25 -1.39 4.00 10.24
N ASN A 26 -2.57 3.42 10.45
CA ASN A 26 -3.27 2.63 9.43
C ASN A 26 -3.70 3.49 8.24
N LEU A 27 -4.23 4.70 8.49
CA LEU A 27 -4.59 5.62 7.44
C LEU A 27 -3.36 6.03 6.62
N GLY A 28 -2.26 6.40 7.28
CA GLY A 28 -1.01 6.73 6.61
C GLY A 28 -0.46 5.56 5.78
N PHE A 29 -0.58 4.33 6.29
CA PHE A 29 -0.22 3.11 5.57
C PHE A 29 -1.06 2.92 4.30
N LEU A 30 -2.39 3.08 4.39
CA LEU A 30 -3.30 2.92 3.24
C LEU A 30 -3.10 4.02 2.17
N THR A 31 -2.67 5.21 2.57
CA THR A 31 -2.36 6.32 1.65
C THR A 31 -0.93 6.31 1.11
N SER A 32 -0.08 5.40 1.58
CA SER A 32 1.30 5.32 1.13
C SER A 32 1.37 4.86 -0.33
N GLN A 33 2.08 5.62 -1.16
CA GLN A 33 2.28 5.28 -2.56
C GLN A 33 3.03 3.94 -2.72
N SER A 34 4.12 3.73 -1.97
CA SER A 34 4.93 2.51 -2.13
C SER A 34 4.24 1.27 -1.56
N VAL A 35 3.42 1.43 -0.52
CA VAL A 35 2.52 0.37 -0.03
C VAL A 35 1.46 0.06 -1.09
N ASN A 36 0.81 1.08 -1.66
CA ASN A 36 -0.18 0.90 -2.72
C ASN A 36 0.41 0.21 -3.96
N ASP A 37 1.57 0.66 -4.45
CA ASP A 37 2.25 0.03 -5.59
C ASP A 37 2.60 -1.44 -5.30
N SER A 38 3.00 -1.75 -4.07
CA SER A 38 3.28 -3.13 -3.64
C SER A 38 2.00 -3.97 -3.49
N TYR A 39 0.92 -3.39 -2.99
CA TYR A 39 -0.39 -4.04 -2.90
C TYR A 39 -0.92 -4.39 -4.30
N ILE A 40 -0.89 -3.43 -5.23
CA ILE A 40 -1.33 -3.62 -6.61
C ILE A 40 -0.43 -4.61 -7.35
N ALA A 41 0.88 -4.61 -7.10
CA ALA A 41 1.76 -5.63 -7.64
C ALA A 41 1.47 -7.03 -7.08
N ALA A 42 1.07 -7.15 -5.82
CA ALA A 42 0.62 -8.44 -5.27
C ALA A 42 -0.59 -8.99 -6.04
N ILE A 43 -1.58 -8.14 -6.32
CA ILE A 43 -2.76 -8.50 -7.13
C ILE A 43 -2.36 -8.85 -8.56
N GLY A 44 -1.58 -7.99 -9.22
CA GLY A 44 -1.17 -8.16 -10.61
C GLY A 44 -0.29 -9.39 -10.87
N THR A 45 0.29 -10.00 -9.83
CA THR A 45 1.02 -11.28 -9.97
C THR A 45 0.10 -12.48 -10.22
N ASN A 46 -1.22 -12.35 -10.08
CA ASN A 46 -2.17 -13.40 -10.44
C ASN A 46 -2.38 -13.47 -11.97
N GLU A 47 -1.44 -14.13 -12.66
CA GLU A 47 -1.45 -14.27 -14.13
C GLU A 47 -2.73 -14.91 -14.68
N ARG A 48 -3.40 -15.77 -13.91
CA ARG A 48 -4.67 -16.40 -14.33
C ARG A 48 -5.80 -15.40 -14.48
N GLU A 49 -5.78 -14.34 -13.69
CA GLU A 49 -6.85 -13.35 -13.61
C GLU A 49 -6.55 -12.13 -14.49
N TYR A 50 -5.28 -11.73 -14.57
CA TYR A 50 -4.87 -10.46 -15.19
C TYR A 50 -3.93 -10.59 -16.41
N GLY A 51 -3.38 -11.77 -16.67
CA GLY A 51 -2.41 -11.98 -17.75
C GLY A 51 -1.06 -11.27 -17.55
N ASN A 52 -0.16 -11.44 -18.52
CA ASN A 52 1.25 -11.02 -18.40
C ASN A 52 1.45 -9.49 -18.48
N SER A 53 0.64 -8.78 -19.27
CA SER A 53 0.79 -7.34 -19.46
C SER A 53 0.51 -6.54 -18.18
N ILE A 54 -0.50 -6.94 -17.41
CA ILE A 54 -0.81 -6.34 -16.11
C ILE A 54 0.31 -6.65 -15.12
N LYS A 55 0.75 -7.91 -15.03
CA LYS A 55 1.87 -8.30 -14.18
C LYS A 55 3.12 -7.43 -14.43
N GLU A 56 3.52 -7.26 -15.70
CA GLU A 56 4.65 -6.41 -16.06
C GLU A 56 4.44 -4.95 -15.65
N ALA A 57 3.26 -4.41 -15.92
CA ALA A 57 2.92 -3.03 -15.59
C ALA A 57 2.97 -2.76 -14.08
N THR A 58 2.32 -3.60 -13.28
CA THR A 58 2.28 -3.44 -11.82
C THR A 58 3.64 -3.71 -11.19
N GLN A 59 4.42 -4.68 -11.69
CA GLN A 59 5.78 -4.94 -11.21
C GLN A 59 6.72 -3.76 -11.48
N THR A 60 6.57 -3.07 -12.60
CA THR A 60 7.39 -1.88 -12.91
C THR A 60 7.23 -0.79 -11.85
N ASN A 61 5.99 -0.53 -11.43
CA ASN A 61 5.71 0.49 -10.42
C ASN A 61 6.20 0.07 -9.03
N TYR A 62 5.97 -1.19 -8.65
CA TYR A 62 6.55 -1.76 -7.43
C TYR A 62 8.07 -1.65 -7.39
N LEU A 63 8.78 -1.98 -8.47
CA LEU A 63 10.24 -1.87 -8.50
C LEU A 63 10.72 -0.42 -8.38
N LYS A 64 10.00 0.53 -9.00
CA LYS A 64 10.28 1.96 -8.84
C LYS A 64 10.04 2.43 -7.41
N SER A 65 8.99 1.96 -6.75
CA SER A 65 8.70 2.35 -5.37
C SER A 65 9.73 1.80 -4.38
N LEU A 66 10.33 0.64 -4.66
CA LEU A 66 11.48 0.12 -3.91
C LEU A 66 12.77 0.94 -4.06
N GLN A 67 12.89 1.78 -5.09
CA GLN A 67 14.03 2.69 -5.20
C GLN A 67 13.87 3.91 -4.29
N ASN A 68 12.65 4.25 -3.89
CA ASN A 68 12.31 5.39 -3.04
C ASN A 68 11.38 4.95 -1.91
N ILE A 69 11.91 4.08 -1.04
CA ILE A 69 11.15 3.45 0.04
C ILE A 69 10.70 4.49 1.06
N ASP A 70 9.41 4.49 1.37
CA ASP A 70 8.86 5.27 2.46
C ASP A 70 9.01 4.58 3.83
N SER A 71 8.66 5.29 4.91
CA SER A 71 8.84 4.77 6.27
C SER A 71 8.00 3.52 6.56
N TYR A 72 6.83 3.36 5.93
CA TYR A 72 5.96 2.20 6.12
C TYR A 72 6.54 0.95 5.48
N THR A 73 6.94 1.09 4.22
CA THR A 73 7.59 0.04 3.43
C THR A 73 8.92 -0.37 4.06
N GLY A 74 9.71 0.60 4.51
CA GLY A 74 10.96 0.36 5.23
C GLY A 74 10.76 -0.44 6.53
N LYS A 75 9.72 -0.13 7.30
CA LYS A 75 9.38 -0.89 8.53
C LYS A 75 9.02 -2.35 8.22
N ILE A 76 8.22 -2.60 7.19
CA ILE A 76 7.79 -3.96 6.81
C ILE A 76 9.00 -4.77 6.32
N LEU A 77 9.83 -4.17 5.47
CA LEU A 77 11.07 -4.78 5.01
C LEU A 77 12.00 -5.10 6.18
N GLY A 78 12.20 -4.15 7.09
CA GLY A 78 13.00 -4.34 8.31
C GLY A 78 12.47 -5.47 9.20
N GLN A 79 11.16 -5.56 9.40
CA GLN A 79 10.53 -6.65 10.16
C GLN A 79 10.75 -8.01 9.49
N MET A 80 10.55 -8.11 8.18
CA MET A 80 10.74 -9.36 7.45
C MET A 80 12.20 -9.82 7.46
N ILE A 81 13.14 -8.90 7.28
CA ILE A 81 14.58 -9.18 7.38
C ILE A 81 14.93 -9.63 8.80
N GLY A 82 14.46 -8.90 9.82
CA GLY A 82 14.71 -9.22 11.23
C GLY A 82 14.14 -10.56 11.68
N GLN A 83 12.91 -10.91 11.26
CA GLN A 83 12.29 -12.21 11.57
C GLN A 83 13.04 -13.37 10.92
N ASN A 84 13.50 -13.20 9.67
CA ASN A 84 14.30 -14.22 8.99
C ASN A 84 15.67 -14.41 9.66
N ALA A 85 16.30 -13.32 10.12
CA ALA A 85 17.55 -13.38 10.87
C ALA A 85 17.38 -14.09 12.22
N ALA A 86 16.33 -13.77 12.99
CA ALA A 86 16.04 -14.40 14.29
C ALA A 86 15.78 -15.91 14.16
N ASN A 87 14.91 -16.31 13.22
CA ASN A 87 14.54 -17.72 13.02
C ASN A 87 15.72 -18.61 12.58
N LYS A 88 16.74 -18.07 11.90
CA LYS A 88 17.93 -18.82 11.49
C LYS A 88 19.02 -18.82 12.57
N PHE A 89 19.14 -17.74 13.34
CA PHE A 89 19.98 -17.70 14.54
C PHE A 89 19.55 -18.77 15.55
N GLU A 90 18.25 -18.91 15.80
CA GLU A 90 17.70 -19.97 16.66
C GLU A 90 17.95 -21.39 16.13
N LYS A 91 18.20 -21.54 14.82
CA LYS A 91 18.50 -22.82 14.17
C LYS A 91 20.00 -23.09 13.99
N GLY A 92 20.87 -22.25 14.55
CA GLY A 92 22.32 -22.43 14.50
C GLY A 92 22.92 -22.34 13.08
N GLN A 93 22.25 -21.64 12.16
CA GLN A 93 22.72 -21.43 10.78
C GLN A 93 23.41 -20.07 10.64
N ASP A 94 24.48 -20.00 9.85
CA ASP A 94 25.19 -18.75 9.58
C ASP A 94 24.28 -17.72 8.92
N ILE A 95 24.12 -16.57 9.59
CA ILE A 95 23.21 -15.47 9.19
C ILE A 95 23.63 -14.84 7.85
N TYR A 96 24.89 -15.05 7.44
CA TYR A 96 25.47 -14.48 6.22
C TYR A 96 25.10 -15.25 4.94
N GLU A 97 24.71 -16.52 5.04
CA GLU A 97 24.32 -17.32 3.87
C GLU A 97 22.81 -17.16 3.58
N SER A 98 22.53 -16.26 2.63
CA SER A 98 21.22 -15.96 2.03
C SER A 98 20.25 -15.12 2.87
N GLN A 99 20.54 -13.81 2.92
CA GLN A 99 19.58 -12.73 3.16
C GLN A 99 18.55 -12.59 2.01
N MET A 100 18.12 -13.68 1.36
CA MET A 100 17.22 -13.59 0.21
C MET A 100 15.81 -13.21 0.66
N PHE A 101 15.56 -11.92 0.62
CA PHE A 101 14.24 -11.33 0.49
C PHE A 101 13.50 -12.02 -0.67
N SER A 102 12.36 -12.65 -0.40
CA SER A 102 11.48 -13.14 -1.45
C SER A 102 10.50 -12.04 -1.82
N PRO A 103 10.56 -11.45 -3.03
CA PRO A 103 9.59 -10.46 -3.48
C PRO A 103 8.15 -10.96 -3.34
N LYS A 104 7.92 -12.24 -3.66
CA LYS A 104 6.62 -12.89 -3.51
C LYS A 104 6.13 -12.92 -2.06
N ALA A 105 7.00 -13.23 -1.10
CA ALA A 105 6.64 -13.23 0.32
C ALA A 105 6.33 -11.82 0.82
N TYR A 106 7.08 -10.82 0.35
CA TYR A 106 6.86 -9.43 0.70
C TYR A 106 5.53 -8.90 0.17
N LEU A 107 5.26 -9.09 -1.13
CA LEU A 107 4.00 -8.68 -1.74
C LEU A 107 2.80 -9.33 -1.03
N LYS A 108 2.92 -10.62 -0.66
CA LYS A 108 1.88 -11.32 0.13
C LYS A 108 1.72 -10.74 1.55
N ASN A 109 2.81 -10.32 2.19
CA ASN A 109 2.76 -9.69 3.51
C ASN A 109 2.12 -8.31 3.44
N ILE A 110 2.50 -7.50 2.44
CA ILE A 110 1.88 -6.20 2.15
C ILE A 110 0.38 -6.38 1.94
N GLN A 111 -0.03 -7.34 1.11
CA GLN A 111 -1.45 -7.62 0.87
C GLN A 111 -2.21 -7.84 2.17
N LYS A 112 -1.72 -8.73 3.02
CA LYS A 112 -2.33 -9.01 4.32
C LYS A 112 -2.37 -7.78 5.24
N GLN A 113 -1.29 -7.03 5.31
CA GLN A 113 -1.22 -5.84 6.16
C GLN A 113 -2.12 -4.72 5.64
N TYR A 114 -2.26 -4.58 4.33
CA TYR A 114 -3.17 -3.64 3.69
C TYR A 114 -4.62 -3.95 4.04
N GLU A 115 -5.05 -5.19 3.79
CA GLU A 115 -6.40 -5.66 4.13
C GLU A 115 -6.67 -5.56 5.64
N ALA A 116 -5.67 -5.81 6.50
CA ALA A 116 -5.80 -5.63 7.95
C ALA A 116 -5.87 -4.15 8.37
N ALA A 117 -5.12 -3.26 7.72
CA ALA A 117 -5.10 -1.82 8.03
C ALA A 117 -6.46 -1.18 7.75
N VAL A 118 -7.20 -1.66 6.74
CA VAL A 118 -8.59 -1.24 6.47
C VAL A 118 -9.45 -1.37 7.72
N ASN A 119 -9.36 -2.48 8.45
CA ASN A 119 -10.17 -2.69 9.65
C ASN A 119 -9.87 -1.72 10.80
N GLY A 120 -8.69 -1.10 10.78
CA GLY A 120 -8.25 -0.19 11.82
C GLY A 120 -8.49 1.29 11.54
N ILE A 121 -9.17 1.65 10.45
CA ILE A 121 -9.61 3.02 10.15
C ILE A 121 -11.12 3.18 10.38
N LYS A 122 -11.60 4.42 10.48
CA LYS A 122 -13.03 4.71 10.64
C LYS A 122 -13.80 4.48 9.35
N VAL A 123 -15.11 4.28 9.45
CA VAL A 123 -16.01 4.28 8.29
C VAL A 123 -15.91 5.61 7.52
N THR A 124 -15.87 6.75 8.22
CA THR A 124 -15.61 8.06 7.60
C THR A 124 -14.29 8.07 6.83
N ASP A 125 -13.21 7.55 7.40
CA ASP A 125 -11.90 7.52 6.73
C ASP A 125 -11.98 6.71 5.43
N LEU A 126 -12.62 5.53 5.45
CA LEU A 126 -12.77 4.68 4.27
C LEU A 126 -13.54 5.39 3.16
N THR A 127 -14.69 5.98 3.50
CA THR A 127 -15.50 6.70 2.50
C THR A 127 -14.79 7.92 1.94
N ALA A 128 -13.97 8.61 2.73
CA ALA A 128 -13.12 9.69 2.26
C ALA A 128 -12.04 9.20 1.29
N LEU A 129 -11.41 8.03 1.56
CA LEU A 129 -10.47 7.40 0.63
C LEU A 129 -11.15 7.00 -0.69
N MET A 130 -12.43 6.64 -0.67
CA MET A 130 -13.24 6.37 -1.87
C MET A 130 -13.71 7.65 -2.59
N GLY A 131 -13.42 8.84 -2.06
CA GLY A 131 -13.90 10.11 -2.61
C GLY A 131 -15.39 10.38 -2.39
N ILE A 132 -16.05 9.62 -1.51
CA ILE A 132 -17.46 9.78 -1.18
C ILE A 132 -17.58 10.84 -0.09
N LYS A 133 -18.19 11.98 -0.43
CA LYS A 133 -18.35 13.12 0.49
C LYS A 133 -19.63 13.06 1.31
N ASP A 134 -20.69 12.49 0.75
CA ASP A 134 -22.02 12.48 1.36
C ASP A 134 -22.48 11.04 1.58
N ILE A 135 -22.50 10.61 2.84
CA ILE A 135 -23.12 9.35 3.25
C ILE A 135 -24.55 9.67 3.72
N HIS A 136 -25.55 9.05 3.12
CA HIS A 136 -26.94 9.18 3.58
C HIS A 136 -27.10 8.56 4.99
N GLU A 137 -27.64 9.32 5.94
CA GLU A 137 -27.86 8.89 7.34
C GLU A 137 -28.79 7.68 7.47
N ASN A 138 -29.66 7.46 6.50
CA ASN A 138 -30.56 6.31 6.46
C ASN A 138 -29.82 4.97 6.29
N ASN A 139 -28.59 4.98 5.79
CA ASN A 139 -27.80 3.77 5.57
C ASN A 139 -26.74 3.58 6.66
N ILE A 140 -26.07 4.66 7.09
CA ILE A 140 -25.04 4.64 8.12
C ILE A 140 -25.22 5.88 9.00
N SER A 141 -25.50 5.66 10.30
CA SER A 141 -25.72 6.74 11.28
C SER A 141 -24.43 7.55 11.52
N LYS A 142 -24.53 8.71 12.17
CA LYS A 142 -23.36 9.54 12.51
C LYS A 142 -22.41 8.82 13.47
N GLU A 143 -22.97 8.06 14.41
CA GLU A 143 -22.18 7.29 15.38
C GLU A 143 -21.43 6.16 14.68
N ASP A 144 -22.06 5.50 13.70
CA ASP A 144 -21.45 4.41 12.95
C ASP A 144 -20.29 4.86 12.07
N ARG A 145 -20.35 6.10 11.58
CA ARG A 145 -19.27 6.73 10.81
C ARG A 145 -17.98 6.89 11.61
N GLU A 146 -18.10 7.06 12.91
CA GLU A 146 -16.97 7.28 13.83
C GLU A 146 -16.40 5.99 14.42
N LEU A 147 -17.07 4.85 14.20
CA LEU A 147 -16.54 3.53 14.54
C LEU A 147 -15.41 3.13 13.59
N THR A 148 -14.42 2.41 14.11
CA THR A 148 -13.50 1.67 13.24
C THR A 148 -14.25 0.61 12.45
N LEU A 149 -13.78 0.22 11.27
CA LEU A 149 -14.43 -0.84 10.50
C LEU A 149 -14.50 -2.18 11.26
N ALA A 150 -13.50 -2.49 12.10
CA ALA A 150 -13.57 -3.62 13.01
C ALA A 150 -14.71 -3.52 14.03
N GLU A 151 -14.99 -2.34 14.57
CA GLU A 151 -16.11 -2.11 15.50
C GLU A 151 -17.45 -2.10 14.74
N PHE A 152 -17.51 -1.46 13.57
CA PHE A 152 -18.69 -1.41 12.71
C PHE A 152 -19.11 -2.79 12.22
N SER A 153 -18.17 -3.68 11.89
CA SER A 153 -18.46 -5.06 11.48
C SER A 153 -19.26 -5.85 12.51
N LYS A 154 -19.09 -5.54 13.81
CA LYS A 154 -19.84 -6.17 14.90
C LYS A 154 -21.28 -5.67 14.98
N LYS A 155 -21.53 -4.45 14.51
CA LYS A 155 -22.86 -3.82 14.51
C LYS A 155 -23.64 -4.11 13.23
N ASN A 156 -22.97 -4.07 12.07
CA ASN A 156 -23.58 -4.30 10.77
C ASN A 156 -22.60 -5.02 9.83
N ALA A 157 -22.53 -6.35 9.96
CA ALA A 157 -21.60 -7.18 9.19
C ALA A 157 -21.83 -7.10 7.66
N ASN A 158 -23.09 -6.98 7.23
CA ASN A 158 -23.43 -6.93 5.80
C ASN A 158 -22.92 -5.63 5.17
N LEU A 159 -23.27 -4.47 5.74
CA LEU A 159 -22.78 -3.18 5.22
C LEU A 159 -21.26 -3.05 5.33
N TYR A 160 -20.66 -3.60 6.40
CA TYR A 160 -19.21 -3.68 6.51
C TYR A 160 -18.59 -4.46 5.34
N GLY A 161 -19.15 -5.63 5.02
CA GLY A 161 -18.68 -6.46 3.91
C GLY A 161 -18.73 -5.70 2.59
N ASP A 162 -19.89 -5.12 2.28
CA ASP A 162 -20.10 -4.33 1.06
C ASP A 162 -19.12 -3.14 1.00
N LEU A 163 -18.92 -2.41 2.09
CA LEU A 163 -18.00 -1.26 2.11
C LEU A 163 -16.56 -1.67 1.86
N VAL A 164 -16.06 -2.68 2.56
CA VAL A 164 -14.67 -3.15 2.45
C VAL A 164 -14.43 -3.75 1.07
N GLU A 165 -15.35 -4.58 0.58
CA GLU A 165 -15.24 -5.18 -0.76
C GLU A 165 -15.20 -4.10 -1.85
N ASN A 166 -16.13 -3.14 -1.83
CA ASN A 166 -16.15 -2.06 -2.81
C ASN A 166 -14.90 -1.17 -2.73
N TYR A 167 -14.39 -0.89 -1.52
CA TYR A 167 -13.15 -0.15 -1.36
C TYR A 167 -11.96 -0.89 -1.98
N LEU A 168 -11.75 -2.16 -1.61
CA LEU A 168 -10.61 -2.94 -2.11
C LEU A 168 -10.69 -3.14 -3.63
N LEU A 169 -11.89 -3.41 -4.15
CA LEU A 169 -12.11 -3.52 -5.59
C LEU A 169 -11.81 -2.20 -6.31
N ASN A 170 -12.23 -1.06 -5.73
CA ASN A 170 -11.93 0.26 -6.30
C ASN A 170 -10.41 0.53 -6.32
N VAL A 171 -9.70 0.29 -5.21
CA VAL A 171 -8.24 0.42 -5.13
C VAL A 171 -7.56 -0.45 -6.18
N GLN A 172 -7.99 -1.70 -6.31
CA GLN A 172 -7.47 -2.64 -7.28
C GLN A 172 -7.66 -2.17 -8.73
N GLN A 173 -8.88 -1.83 -9.12
CA GLN A 173 -9.19 -1.42 -10.48
C GLN A 173 -8.46 -0.13 -10.87
N THR A 174 -8.48 0.87 -9.98
CA THR A 174 -7.79 2.14 -10.20
C THR A 174 -6.27 1.96 -10.25
N GLY A 175 -5.70 1.16 -9.35
CA GLY A 175 -4.28 0.87 -9.31
C GLY A 175 -3.77 0.12 -10.55
N ILE A 176 -4.52 -0.88 -11.03
CA ILE A 176 -4.19 -1.61 -12.26
C ILE A 176 -4.26 -0.67 -13.47
N ALA A 177 -5.33 0.12 -13.60
CA ALA A 177 -5.49 1.08 -14.68
C ALA A 177 -4.35 2.10 -14.70
N ASN A 178 -4.01 2.69 -13.54
CA ASN A 178 -2.90 3.61 -13.40
C ASN A 178 -1.57 2.98 -13.79
N SER A 179 -1.33 1.72 -13.38
CA SER A 179 -0.10 0.99 -13.72
C SER A 179 0.03 0.77 -15.23
N LEU A 180 -1.06 0.38 -15.90
CA LEU A 180 -1.09 0.21 -17.35
C LEU A 180 -0.84 1.53 -18.08
N MET A 181 -1.47 2.63 -17.64
CA MET A 181 -1.28 3.96 -18.23
C MET A 181 0.16 4.43 -18.09
N GLN A 182 0.75 4.31 -16.91
CA GLN A 182 2.14 4.70 -16.65
C GLN A 182 3.15 3.83 -17.42
N ASN A 183 2.92 2.52 -17.51
CA ASN A 183 3.78 1.63 -18.28
C ASN A 183 3.70 1.95 -19.78
N SER A 184 2.50 2.23 -20.30
CA SER A 184 2.29 2.62 -21.69
C SER A 184 2.99 3.94 -22.03
N ALA A 185 2.89 4.94 -21.14
CA ALA A 185 3.62 6.20 -21.29
C ALA A 185 5.14 5.98 -21.31
N PHE A 186 5.67 5.17 -20.38
CA PHE A 186 7.10 4.85 -20.35
C PHE A 186 7.59 4.15 -21.64
N ARG A 187 6.81 3.19 -22.16
CA ARG A 187 7.14 2.51 -23.43
C ARG A 187 7.14 3.49 -24.60
N LYS A 188 6.15 4.39 -24.67
CA LYS A 188 6.07 5.44 -25.69
C LYS A 188 7.31 6.34 -25.63
N ASP A 189 7.65 6.87 -24.47
CA ASP A 189 8.80 7.76 -24.31
C ASP A 189 10.12 7.07 -24.68
N THR A 190 10.25 5.80 -24.30
CA THR A 190 11.43 4.98 -24.67
C THR A 190 11.53 4.81 -26.18
N LEU A 191 10.43 4.49 -26.86
CA LEU A 191 10.39 4.36 -28.33
C LEU A 191 10.72 5.69 -29.01
N GLU A 192 10.16 6.81 -28.54
CA GLU A 192 10.48 8.13 -29.07
C GLU A 192 11.97 8.47 -28.94
N ASN A 193 12.60 8.10 -27.81
CA ASN A 193 14.02 8.36 -27.59
C ASN A 193 14.92 7.50 -28.48
N ILE A 194 14.57 6.23 -28.71
CA ILE A 194 15.28 5.35 -29.64
C ILE A 194 15.20 5.95 -31.06
N LEU A 195 13.99 6.28 -31.53
CA LEU A 195 13.77 6.82 -32.86
C LEU A 195 14.50 8.17 -33.08
N LYS A 196 14.49 9.07 -32.09
CA LYS A 196 15.24 10.35 -32.15
C LYS A 196 16.75 10.12 -32.19
N THR A 197 17.27 9.12 -31.48
CA THR A 197 18.70 8.79 -31.46
C THR A 197 19.15 8.26 -32.82
N ASP A 198 18.36 7.37 -33.42
CA ASP A 198 18.67 6.79 -34.73
C ASP A 198 18.56 7.85 -35.84
N LEU A 199 17.59 8.77 -35.76
CA LEU A 199 17.47 9.89 -36.69
C LEU A 199 18.72 10.78 -36.66
N LYS A 200 19.23 11.13 -35.47
CA LYS A 200 20.45 11.94 -35.32
C LYS A 200 21.68 11.24 -35.90
N LYS A 201 21.83 9.93 -35.68
CA LYS A 201 22.94 9.16 -36.26
C LYS A 201 22.89 9.16 -37.79
N LEU A 202 21.70 8.97 -38.37
CA LEU A 202 21.51 9.03 -39.84
C LEU A 202 21.81 10.42 -40.41
N GLU A 203 21.44 11.50 -39.71
CA GLU A 203 21.78 12.88 -40.10
C GLU A 203 23.28 13.16 -40.04
N GLU A 204 24.01 12.58 -39.08
CA GLU A 204 25.46 12.70 -38.96
C GLU A 204 26.22 11.89 -40.02
N GLU A 205 25.70 10.72 -40.41
CA GLU A 205 26.26 9.89 -41.47
C GLU A 205 26.07 10.54 -42.86
N ASN A 206 24.90 11.11 -43.13
CA ASN A 206 24.62 11.81 -44.40
C ASN A 206 25.41 13.12 -44.57
N LYS A 207 25.86 13.75 -43.49
CA LYS A 207 26.74 14.95 -43.56
C LYS A 207 28.21 14.62 -43.83
N LYS A 208 28.61 13.35 -43.74
CA LYS A 208 29.98 12.88 -43.97
C LYS A 208 30.18 12.29 -45.38
N GLN A 209 29.11 12.18 -46.18
CA GLN A 209 29.14 11.82 -47.59
C GLN A 209 29.15 13.08 -48.46
#